data_AF-A0A952NNF5-F1
#
_entry.id   AF-A0A952NNF5-F1
#
_cell.length_a   1.000
_cell.length_b   1.000
_cell.length_c   1.000
_cell.angle_alpha   90.00
_cell.angle_beta   90.00
_cell.angle_gamma   90.00
#
_symmetry.space_group_name_H-M   'P 1'
#
loop_
_entity.id
_entity.type
_entity.pdbx_description
1 polymer ?
#
loop_
_entity_poly.entity_id
_entity_poly.type
_entity_poly.pdbx_seq_one_letter_code
_entity_poly.pdbx_strand_id
1 'polypeptide(L)'
;MKKTRLTLPIPRSPNKARGVALAMLLLAALAGCGSSLEREYDNGVESAKKGQHTLALSSFDKVIARSPDSRLGLDAAREAARVAFFELKDFNRSAKYYEMIVLGSPDEAERLSAQKQITAVFFDHLSNYGRAIVEINKVLPLVRDPSEKLKYKMDLARAYYYQNNFFQAEMEVDEFLRLSKNEDLNFQMLLLKANIVLARKDLQRAAEILKEMIKANPKKAQKENVGLTLAVAYEEMKDYKKAIETLQEIRGDHAMPDYIDVRIKRLQERVKNQPGARGFRK
;
A
#
# COMPACT_ATOMS: atom_id res chain seq x y z
N MET A 1 94.37 33.94 -2.35
CA MET A 1 93.79 33.93 -0.99
C MET A 1 92.32 34.33 -1.06
N LYS A 2 91.45 33.48 -0.48
CA LYS A 2 90.06 33.66 -0.01
C LYS A 2 89.02 34.35 -0.93
N LYS A 3 88.18 33.53 -1.58
CA LYS A 3 86.81 33.89 -2.03
C LYS A 3 85.86 33.80 -0.83
N THR A 4 85.24 34.90 -0.44
CA THR A 4 84.23 34.95 0.63
C THR A 4 82.83 34.82 0.01
N ARG A 5 82.11 33.73 0.31
CA ARG A 5 80.69 33.58 -0.05
C ARG A 5 79.83 34.39 0.93
N LEU A 6 79.02 35.32 0.42
CA LEU A 6 77.89 35.88 1.15
C LEU A 6 76.72 34.89 1.08
N THR A 7 76.28 34.39 2.22
CA THR A 7 75.01 33.67 2.38
C THR A 7 73.92 34.65 2.81
N LEU A 8 72.89 34.84 1.99
CA LEU A 8 71.67 35.54 2.38
C LEU A 8 70.78 34.64 3.26
N PRO A 9 70.09 35.17 4.29
CA PRO A 9 69.17 34.38 5.10
C PRO A 9 67.85 34.13 4.35
N ILE A 10 67.40 32.87 4.37
CA ILE A 10 66.09 32.47 3.86
C ILE A 10 65.01 32.96 4.84
N PRO A 11 63.98 33.73 4.42
CA PRO A 11 62.90 34.13 5.30
C PRO A 11 62.03 32.91 5.65
N ARG A 12 61.88 32.62 6.96
CA ARG A 12 60.93 31.61 7.45
C ARG A 12 59.50 32.13 7.21
N SER A 13 58.73 31.45 6.36
CA SER A 13 57.34 31.83 6.06
C SER A 13 56.43 31.59 7.28
N PRO A 14 55.62 32.57 7.75
CA PRO A 14 54.70 32.40 8.88
C PRO A 14 53.38 31.68 8.51
N ASN A 15 53.21 31.24 7.25
CA ASN A 15 51.93 30.76 6.73
C ASN A 15 51.57 29.31 7.09
N LYS A 16 52.54 28.46 7.48
CA LYS A 16 52.26 27.04 7.79
C LYS A 16 51.48 26.86 9.10
N ALA A 17 51.78 27.66 10.13
CA ALA A 17 51.11 27.56 11.42
C ALA A 17 49.64 28.03 11.38
N ARG A 18 49.34 29.05 10.57
CA ARG A 18 47.97 29.53 10.35
C ARG A 18 47.10 28.52 9.56
N GLY A 19 47.68 27.86 8.56
CA GLY A 19 46.98 26.79 7.82
C GLY A 19 46.68 25.57 8.69
N VAL A 20 47.62 25.18 9.55
CA VAL A 20 47.45 24.06 10.49
C VAL A 20 46.44 24.38 11.60
N ALA A 21 46.43 25.60 12.13
CA ALA A 21 45.44 26.04 13.13
C ALA A 21 44.02 26.11 12.55
N LEU A 22 43.88 26.60 11.31
CA LEU A 22 42.58 26.64 10.61
C LEU A 22 42.08 25.22 10.31
N ALA A 23 42.96 24.31 9.89
CA ALA A 23 42.63 22.90 9.68
C ALA A 23 42.24 22.18 10.98
N MET A 24 42.91 22.46 12.10
CA MET A 24 42.55 21.90 13.41
C MET A 24 41.21 22.44 13.95
N LEU A 25 40.89 23.72 13.72
CA LEU A 25 39.59 24.31 14.06
C LEU A 25 38.45 23.70 13.23
N LEU A 26 38.69 23.44 11.93
CA LEU A 26 37.74 22.73 11.07
C LEU A 26 37.51 21.28 11.51
N LEU A 27 38.56 20.56 11.90
CA LEU A 27 38.45 19.19 12.44
C LEU A 27 37.71 19.15 13.78
N ALA A 28 37.95 20.12 14.67
CA ALA A 28 37.25 20.21 15.96
C ALA A 28 35.76 20.55 15.81
N ALA A 29 35.40 21.41 14.85
CA ALA A 29 34.01 21.74 14.54
C ALA A 29 33.23 20.54 13.99
N LEU A 30 33.86 19.71 13.14
CA LEU A 30 33.25 18.49 12.60
C LEU A 30 33.04 17.42 13.69
N ALA A 31 33.98 17.28 14.63
CA ALA A 31 33.85 16.35 15.76
C ALA A 31 32.76 16.77 16.77
N GLY A 32 32.54 18.08 16.96
CA GLY A 32 31.49 18.60 17.84
C GLY A 32 30.07 18.33 17.33
N CYS A 33 29.85 18.39 16.01
CA CYS A 33 28.55 18.10 15.41
C CYS A 33 28.17 16.62 15.53
N GLY A 34 29.12 15.71 15.25
CA GLY A 34 28.96 14.25 15.37
C GLY A 34 29.06 13.70 16.79
N SER A 35 28.88 14.53 17.82
CA SER A 35 28.58 14.05 19.18
C SER A 35 27.26 14.63 19.70
N SER A 36 26.74 15.66 19.04
CA SER A 36 25.46 16.26 19.37
C SER A 36 24.30 15.52 18.71
N LEU A 37 24.48 14.98 17.50
CA LEU A 37 23.42 14.25 16.79
C LEU A 37 23.19 12.86 17.37
N GLU A 38 24.26 12.21 17.80
CA GLU A 38 24.28 10.91 18.46
C GLU A 38 23.54 10.99 19.78
N ARG A 39 23.78 12.05 20.58
CA ARG A 39 23.01 12.34 21.78
C ARG A 39 21.53 12.57 21.48
N GLU A 40 21.20 13.29 20.40
CA GLU A 40 19.80 13.50 20.03
C GLU A 40 19.12 12.19 19.59
N TYR A 41 19.84 11.33 18.87
CA TYR A 41 19.39 9.99 18.51
C TYR A 41 19.13 9.13 19.75
N ASP A 42 20.09 9.09 20.69
CA ASP A 42 19.98 8.34 21.93
C ASP A 42 18.79 8.81 22.78
N ASN A 43 18.57 10.13 22.85
CA ASN A 43 17.38 10.71 23.49
C ASN A 43 16.09 10.21 22.82
N GLY A 44 16.07 10.15 21.48
CA GLY A 44 14.93 9.61 20.73
C GLY A 44 14.64 8.16 21.07
N VAL A 45 15.67 7.32 21.12
CA VAL A 45 15.57 5.90 21.51
C VAL A 45 15.07 5.75 22.95
N GLU A 46 15.60 6.55 23.89
CA GLU A 46 15.18 6.52 25.29
C GLU A 46 13.72 6.96 25.46
N SER A 47 13.32 8.05 24.81
CA SER A 47 11.92 8.49 24.80
C SER A 47 10.99 7.43 24.21
N ALA A 48 11.39 6.75 23.13
CA ALA A 48 10.59 5.67 22.55
C ALA A 48 10.40 4.51 23.55
N LYS A 49 11.46 4.09 24.25
CA LYS A 49 11.40 3.05 25.30
C LYS A 49 10.49 3.44 26.46
N LYS A 50 10.42 4.73 26.80
CA LYS A 50 9.55 5.28 27.85
C LYS A 50 8.09 5.47 27.41
N GLY A 51 7.72 5.10 26.18
CA GLY A 51 6.38 5.34 25.63
C GLY A 51 6.13 6.80 25.22
N GLN A 52 7.16 7.64 25.24
CA GLN A 52 7.07 9.06 24.90
C GLN A 52 7.25 9.26 23.39
N HIS A 53 6.36 8.65 22.60
CA HIS A 53 6.54 8.48 21.15
C HIS A 53 6.60 9.79 20.35
N THR A 54 5.87 10.83 20.77
CA THR A 54 5.94 12.16 20.14
C THR A 54 7.28 12.84 20.38
N LEU A 55 7.82 12.74 21.60
CA LEU A 55 9.16 13.23 21.93
C LEU A 55 10.23 12.44 21.17
N ALA A 56 10.09 11.13 21.09
CA ALA A 56 10.98 10.27 20.32
C ALA A 56 11.06 10.69 18.85
N LEU A 57 9.90 10.87 18.19
CA LEU A 57 9.85 11.36 16.81
C LEU A 57 10.50 12.73 16.66
N SER A 58 10.25 13.67 17.58
CA SER A 58 10.88 14.98 17.51
C SER A 58 12.40 14.92 17.57
N SER A 59 12.95 14.01 18.38
CA SER A 59 14.40 13.80 18.45
C SER A 59 14.94 13.18 17.16
N PHE A 60 14.29 12.14 16.63
CA PHE A 60 14.68 11.55 15.34
C PHE A 60 14.58 12.54 14.19
N ASP A 61 13.53 13.36 14.12
CA ASP A 61 13.35 14.40 13.10
C ASP A 61 14.52 15.40 13.07
N LYS A 62 15.05 15.78 14.24
CA LYS A 62 16.22 16.67 14.30
C LYS A 62 17.48 16.01 13.77
N VAL A 63 17.67 14.71 14.03
CA VAL A 63 18.80 13.94 13.48
C VAL A 63 18.69 13.85 11.96
N ILE A 64 17.51 13.49 11.46
CA ILE A 64 17.21 13.40 10.02
C ILE A 64 17.43 14.77 9.35
N ALA A 65 16.91 15.85 9.92
CA ALA A 65 17.01 17.18 9.31
C ALA A 65 18.46 17.70 9.23
N ARG A 66 19.35 17.26 10.12
CA ARG A 66 20.74 17.72 10.18
C ARG A 66 21.73 16.82 9.45
N SER A 67 21.37 15.55 9.24
CA SER A 67 22.26 14.57 8.61
C SER A 67 21.50 13.51 7.80
N PRO A 68 20.64 13.90 6.83
CA PRO A 68 19.66 13.01 6.19
C PRO A 68 20.28 11.80 5.48
N ASP A 69 21.43 12.00 4.83
CA ASP A 69 22.10 10.97 4.04
C ASP A 69 23.17 10.19 4.84
N SER A 70 23.32 10.51 6.13
CA SER A 70 24.29 9.82 6.98
C SER A 70 23.75 8.49 7.49
N ARG A 71 24.63 7.59 7.91
CA ARG A 71 24.22 6.34 8.59
C ARG A 71 23.29 6.63 9.77
N LEU A 72 23.59 7.65 10.58
CA LEU A 72 22.80 8.04 11.73
C LEU A 72 21.44 8.63 11.33
N GLY A 73 21.37 9.39 10.23
CA GLY A 73 20.12 9.89 9.66
C GLY A 73 19.20 8.76 9.19
N LEU A 74 19.77 7.75 8.53
CA LEU A 74 19.03 6.55 8.13
C LEU A 74 18.61 5.70 9.34
N ASP A 75 19.47 5.56 10.36
CA ASP A 75 19.11 4.91 11.62
C ASP A 75 17.93 5.64 12.28
N ALA A 76 17.97 6.96 12.34
CA ALA A 76 16.85 7.78 12.84
C ALA A 76 15.58 7.61 11.99
N ALA A 77 15.70 7.56 10.67
CA ALA A 77 14.56 7.34 9.78
C ALA A 77 13.90 5.97 9.99
N ARG A 78 14.68 4.90 10.22
CA ARG A 78 14.15 3.56 10.54
C ARG A 78 13.35 3.57 11.84
N GLU A 79 13.93 4.15 12.88
CA GLU A 79 13.29 4.25 14.19
C GLU A 79 12.02 5.11 14.11
N ALA A 80 12.09 6.25 13.40
CA ALA A 80 10.96 7.14 13.19
C ALA A 80 9.84 6.49 12.37
N ALA A 81 10.17 5.76 11.30
CA ALA A 81 9.19 5.02 10.50
C ALA A 81 8.41 4.02 11.35
N ARG A 82 9.10 3.27 12.21
CA ARG A 82 8.50 2.28 13.12
C ARG A 82 7.63 2.96 14.18
N VAL A 83 8.14 3.99 14.87
CA VAL A 83 7.39 4.70 15.92
C VAL A 83 6.14 5.37 15.33
N ALA A 84 6.27 6.00 14.16
CA ALA A 84 5.14 6.60 13.47
C ALA A 84 4.08 5.55 13.10
N PHE A 85 4.51 4.39 12.55
CA PHE A 85 3.59 3.36 12.10
C PHE A 85 2.89 2.61 13.24
N PHE A 86 3.67 2.10 14.21
CA PHE A 86 3.15 1.18 15.22
C PHE A 86 2.57 1.91 16.42
N GLU A 87 3.22 2.96 16.90
CA GLU A 87 2.88 3.60 18.17
C GLU A 87 1.90 4.76 17.98
N LEU A 88 2.15 5.60 16.98
CA LEU A 88 1.35 6.82 16.75
C LEU A 88 0.26 6.64 15.69
N LYS A 89 0.31 5.56 14.91
CA LYS A 89 -0.54 5.35 13.73
C LYS A 89 -0.52 6.53 12.76
N ASP A 90 0.59 7.26 12.72
CA ASP A 90 0.83 8.36 11.79
C ASP A 90 1.42 7.80 10.50
N PHE A 91 0.55 7.21 9.71
CA PHE A 91 0.92 6.54 8.46
C PHE A 91 1.51 7.51 7.43
N ASN A 92 1.08 8.78 7.42
CA ASN A 92 1.65 9.80 6.53
C ASN A 92 3.12 10.08 6.85
N ARG A 93 3.47 10.27 8.13
CA ARG A 93 4.88 10.43 8.51
C ARG A 93 5.68 9.15 8.32
N SER A 94 5.10 8.00 8.65
CA SER A 94 5.74 6.70 8.40
C SER A 94 6.16 6.53 6.93
N ALA A 95 5.26 6.82 5.98
CA ALA A 95 5.58 6.78 4.54
C ALA A 95 6.74 7.71 4.19
N LYS A 96 6.78 8.94 4.73
CA LYS A 96 7.88 9.90 4.49
C LYS A 96 9.22 9.37 4.98
N TYR A 97 9.26 8.75 6.16
CA TYR A 97 10.49 8.16 6.67
C TYR A 97 10.94 6.96 5.84
N TYR A 98 10.02 6.12 5.36
CA TYR A 98 10.36 5.07 4.40
C TYR A 98 10.86 5.63 3.06
N GLU A 99 10.28 6.73 2.55
CA GLU A 99 10.76 7.41 1.34
C GLU A 99 12.23 7.85 1.51
N MET A 100 12.61 8.36 2.70
CA MET A 100 14.01 8.69 3.01
C MET A 100 14.92 7.46 2.96
N ILE A 101 14.48 6.31 3.48
CA ILE A 101 15.24 5.05 3.44
C ILE A 101 15.42 4.58 2.00
N VAL A 102 14.38 4.66 1.16
CA VAL A 102 14.45 4.32 -0.27
C VAL A 102 15.49 5.19 -0.99
N LEU A 103 15.57 6.48 -0.66
CA LEU A 103 16.49 7.41 -1.32
C LEU A 103 17.94 7.29 -0.84
N GLY A 104 18.15 7.07 0.46
CA GLY A 104 19.49 7.15 1.06
C GLY A 104 20.16 5.81 1.36
N SER A 105 19.44 4.70 1.47
CA SER A 105 20.05 3.43 1.84
C SER A 105 20.97 2.88 0.74
N PRO A 106 22.22 2.48 1.07
CA PRO A 106 23.09 1.81 0.12
C PRO A 106 22.65 0.36 -0.18
N ASP A 107 21.85 -0.25 0.70
CA ASP A 107 21.38 -1.63 0.56
C ASP A 107 20.12 -1.71 -0.31
N GLU A 108 20.21 -2.44 -1.43
CA GLU A 108 19.10 -2.66 -2.34
C GLU A 108 17.93 -3.41 -1.70
N ALA A 109 18.21 -4.39 -0.84
CA ALA A 109 17.18 -5.17 -0.16
C ALA A 109 16.39 -4.27 0.81
N GLU A 110 17.09 -3.37 1.50
CA GLU A 110 16.45 -2.39 2.38
C GLU A 110 15.61 -1.38 1.59
N ARG A 111 16.14 -0.82 0.49
CA ARG A 111 15.36 0.08 -0.36
C ARG A 111 14.09 -0.60 -0.87
N LEU A 112 14.19 -1.84 -1.34
CA LEU A 112 13.02 -2.61 -1.77
C LEU A 112 12.04 -2.83 -0.61
N SER A 113 12.52 -3.24 0.56
CA SER A 113 11.68 -3.42 1.75
C SER A 113 10.95 -2.13 2.14
N ALA A 114 11.65 -1.00 2.22
CA ALA A 114 11.04 0.30 2.48
C ALA A 114 10.00 0.68 1.41
N GLN A 115 10.30 0.45 0.13
CA GLN A 115 9.38 0.70 -0.96
C GLN A 115 8.10 -0.16 -0.88
N LYS A 116 8.22 -1.42 -0.44
CA LYS A 116 7.06 -2.29 -0.15
C LYS A 116 6.23 -1.77 1.02
N GLN A 117 6.87 -1.24 2.07
CA GLN A 117 6.19 -0.62 3.21
C GLN A 117 5.42 0.63 2.81
N ILE A 118 5.98 1.48 1.94
CA ILE A 118 5.28 2.64 1.39
C ILE A 118 4.01 2.20 0.65
N THR A 119 4.11 1.17 -0.19
CA THR A 119 2.96 0.59 -0.90
C THR A 119 1.87 0.13 0.07
N ALA A 120 2.24 -0.65 1.10
CA ALA A 120 1.29 -1.12 2.10
C ALA A 120 0.64 0.03 2.89
N VAL A 121 1.43 1.05 3.28
CA VAL A 121 0.91 2.25 3.95
C VAL A 121 -0.18 2.94 3.13
N PHE A 122 0.07 3.17 1.84
CA PHE A 122 -0.92 3.85 1.00
C PHE A 122 -2.14 2.99 0.68
N PHE A 123 -1.95 1.69 0.49
CA PHE A 123 -3.04 0.79 0.13
C PHE A 123 -3.91 0.40 1.34
N ASP A 124 -3.29 -0.09 2.42
CA ASP A 124 -3.99 -0.71 3.55
C ASP A 124 -4.42 0.31 4.63
N HIS A 125 -3.64 1.37 4.84
CA HIS A 125 -3.85 2.26 6.00
C HIS A 125 -4.40 3.64 5.64
N LEU A 126 -3.95 4.22 4.54
CA LEU A 126 -4.42 5.53 4.10
C LEU A 126 -5.55 5.46 3.08
N SER A 127 -5.81 4.26 2.51
CA SER A 127 -6.73 4.07 1.38
C SER A 127 -6.51 5.08 0.25
N ASN A 128 -5.28 5.56 0.11
CA ASN A 128 -4.88 6.48 -0.96
C ASN A 128 -4.47 5.63 -2.15
N TYR A 129 -5.47 5.07 -2.82
CA TYR A 129 -5.28 4.14 -3.92
C TYR A 129 -4.52 4.75 -5.10
N GLY A 130 -4.58 6.08 -5.27
CA GLY A 130 -3.83 6.78 -6.31
C GLY A 130 -2.32 6.75 -6.07
N ARG A 131 -1.89 7.06 -4.84
CA ARG A 131 -0.49 6.85 -4.44
C ARG A 131 -0.13 5.38 -4.46
N ALA A 132 -1.00 4.49 -3.96
CA ALA A 132 -0.73 3.05 -3.96
C ALA A 132 -0.44 2.51 -5.37
N ILE A 133 -1.21 2.90 -6.40
CA ILE A 133 -0.94 2.51 -7.79
C ILE A 133 0.46 2.92 -8.24
N VAL A 134 0.88 4.16 -7.94
CA VAL A 134 2.22 4.65 -8.28
C VAL A 134 3.30 3.80 -7.61
N GLU A 135 3.15 3.52 -6.31
CA GLU A 135 4.16 2.78 -5.54
C GLU A 135 4.17 1.27 -5.89
N ILE A 136 3.01 0.67 -6.19
CA ILE A 136 2.91 -0.70 -6.71
C ILE A 136 3.68 -0.83 -8.04
N ASN A 137 3.51 0.13 -8.95
CA ASN A 137 4.21 0.12 -10.24
C ASN A 137 5.73 0.28 -10.11
N LYS A 138 6.22 0.93 -9.04
CA LYS A 138 7.66 0.95 -8.71
C LYS A 138 8.15 -0.40 -8.17
N VAL A 139 7.34 -1.09 -7.36
CA VAL A 139 7.70 -2.38 -6.73
C VAL A 139 7.65 -3.54 -7.72
N LEU A 140 6.62 -3.60 -8.57
CA LEU A 140 6.39 -4.71 -9.51
C LEU A 140 7.59 -5.15 -10.36
N PRO A 141 8.42 -4.25 -10.94
CA PRO A 141 9.60 -4.66 -11.71
C PRO A 141 10.75 -5.18 -10.84
N LEU A 142 10.76 -4.87 -9.54
CA LEU A 142 11.83 -5.24 -8.60
C LEU A 142 11.57 -6.58 -7.92
N VAL A 143 10.30 -6.98 -7.79
CA VAL A 143 9.90 -8.25 -7.16
C VAL A 143 10.26 -9.44 -8.06
N ARG A 144 11.05 -10.37 -7.49
CA ARG A 144 11.52 -11.58 -8.18
C ARG A 144 10.65 -12.80 -7.90
N ASP A 145 10.06 -12.89 -6.71
CA ASP A 145 9.15 -13.99 -6.36
C ASP A 145 7.85 -13.86 -7.20
N PRO A 146 7.51 -14.86 -8.03
CA PRO A 146 6.29 -14.84 -8.83
C PRO A 146 5.01 -14.73 -8.00
N SER A 147 4.96 -15.35 -6.83
CA SER A 147 3.78 -15.36 -5.95
C SER A 147 3.58 -13.98 -5.33
N GLU A 148 4.67 -13.34 -4.88
CA GLU A 148 4.62 -11.96 -4.41
C GLU A 148 4.24 -10.99 -5.53
N LYS A 149 4.76 -11.21 -6.75
CA LYS A 149 4.40 -10.40 -7.92
C LYS A 149 2.91 -10.50 -8.27
N LEU A 150 2.33 -11.70 -8.15
CA LEU A 150 0.89 -11.90 -8.31
C LEU A 150 0.10 -11.12 -7.25
N LYS A 151 0.54 -11.11 -5.99
CA LYS A 151 -0.10 -10.30 -4.93
C LYS A 151 -0.15 -8.82 -5.32
N TYR A 152 0.97 -8.25 -5.75
CA TYR A 152 1.00 -6.84 -6.19
C TYR A 152 0.12 -6.58 -7.43
N LYS A 153 0.00 -7.53 -8.37
CA LYS A 153 -0.94 -7.41 -9.49
C LYS A 153 -2.40 -7.42 -9.05
N MET A 154 -2.75 -8.24 -8.05
CA MET A 154 -4.09 -8.20 -7.44
C MET A 154 -4.35 -6.87 -6.74
N ASP A 155 -3.38 -6.37 -5.98
CA ASP A 155 -3.46 -5.07 -5.30
C ASP A 155 -3.65 -3.92 -6.30
N LEU A 156 -2.95 -3.98 -7.44
CA LEU A 156 -3.09 -3.01 -8.52
C LEU A 156 -4.51 -2.98 -9.08
N ALA A 157 -5.07 -4.15 -9.43
CA ALA A 157 -6.44 -4.27 -9.91
C ALA A 157 -7.46 -3.74 -8.89
N ARG A 158 -7.29 -4.10 -7.61
CA ARG A 158 -8.14 -3.62 -6.51
C ARG A 158 -8.04 -2.11 -6.32
N ALA A 159 -6.83 -1.54 -6.40
CA ALA A 159 -6.63 -0.10 -6.27
C ALA A 159 -7.40 0.65 -7.37
N TYR A 160 -7.30 0.20 -8.63
CA TYR A 160 -8.08 0.80 -9.73
C TYR A 160 -9.59 0.64 -9.52
N TYR A 161 -10.05 -0.52 -9.03
CA TYR A 161 -11.45 -0.73 -8.70
C TYR A 161 -11.94 0.26 -7.64
N TYR A 162 -11.19 0.45 -6.55
CA TYR A 162 -11.55 1.40 -5.49
C TYR A 162 -11.50 2.87 -5.92
N GLN A 163 -10.75 3.18 -6.98
CA GLN A 163 -10.80 4.50 -7.62
C GLN A 163 -11.97 4.67 -8.60
N ASN A 164 -12.84 3.67 -8.74
CA ASN A 164 -13.86 3.59 -9.78
C ASN A 164 -13.28 3.63 -11.21
N ASN A 165 -12.00 3.36 -11.38
CA ASN A 165 -11.38 3.20 -12.70
C ASN A 165 -11.62 1.78 -13.20
N PHE A 166 -12.89 1.48 -13.47
CA PHE A 166 -13.35 0.13 -13.78
C PHE A 166 -12.75 -0.44 -15.07
N PHE A 167 -12.47 0.40 -16.06
CA PHE A 167 -11.83 -0.03 -17.30
C PHE A 167 -10.42 -0.56 -17.04
N GLN A 168 -9.59 0.22 -16.33
CA GLN A 168 -8.24 -0.21 -15.99
C GLN A 168 -8.27 -1.40 -15.03
N ALA A 169 -9.14 -1.39 -14.03
CA ALA A 169 -9.28 -2.51 -13.10
C ALA A 169 -9.58 -3.82 -13.84
N GLU A 170 -10.48 -3.81 -14.83
CA GLU A 170 -10.79 -4.99 -15.64
C GLU A 170 -9.59 -5.45 -16.48
N MET A 171 -8.83 -4.52 -17.07
CA MET A 171 -7.62 -4.86 -17.81
C MET A 171 -6.58 -5.56 -16.94
N GLU A 172 -6.34 -5.05 -15.72
CA GLU A 172 -5.42 -5.67 -14.77
C GLU A 172 -5.89 -7.06 -14.33
N VAL A 173 -7.21 -7.24 -14.13
CA VAL A 173 -7.80 -8.55 -13.84
C VAL A 173 -7.58 -9.53 -14.99
N ASP A 174 -7.82 -9.11 -16.22
CA ASP A 174 -7.66 -9.95 -17.40
C ASP A 174 -6.20 -10.34 -17.63
N GLU A 175 -5.26 -9.41 -17.39
CA GLU A 175 -3.85 -9.75 -17.40
C GLU A 175 -3.50 -10.75 -16.29
N PHE A 176 -3.98 -10.53 -15.07
CA PHE A 176 -3.76 -11.45 -13.95
C PHE A 176 -4.23 -12.86 -14.29
N LEU A 177 -5.45 -13.02 -14.81
CA LEU A 177 -6.04 -14.32 -15.13
C LEU A 177 -5.32 -15.06 -16.26
N ARG A 178 -4.64 -14.34 -17.17
CA ARG A 178 -3.76 -14.96 -18.18
C ARG A 178 -2.45 -15.49 -17.61
N LEU A 179 -1.92 -14.84 -16.57
CA LEU A 179 -0.61 -15.16 -15.99
C LEU A 179 -0.70 -16.17 -14.86
N SER A 180 -1.75 -16.09 -14.04
CA SER A 180 -1.90 -16.89 -12.84
C SER A 180 -2.43 -18.30 -13.17
N LYS A 181 -1.71 -19.30 -12.67
CA LYS A 181 -2.15 -20.71 -12.65
C LYS A 181 -2.78 -21.11 -11.32
N ASN A 182 -2.92 -20.18 -10.39
CA ASN A 182 -3.46 -20.46 -9.06
C ASN A 182 -4.99 -20.32 -9.11
N GLU A 183 -5.69 -21.45 -9.00
CA GLU A 183 -7.16 -21.50 -9.03
C GLU A 183 -7.80 -20.65 -7.93
N ASP A 184 -7.17 -20.60 -6.75
CA ASP A 184 -7.72 -19.86 -5.62
C ASP A 184 -7.69 -18.35 -5.83
N LEU A 185 -6.57 -17.84 -6.35
CA LEU A 185 -6.43 -16.43 -6.72
C LEU A 185 -7.26 -16.08 -7.95
N ASN A 186 -7.34 -16.99 -8.93
CA ASN A 186 -8.16 -16.80 -10.12
C ASN A 186 -9.63 -16.65 -9.74
N PHE A 187 -10.12 -17.43 -8.77
CA PHE A 187 -11.48 -17.27 -8.25
C PHE A 187 -11.72 -15.89 -7.64
N GLN A 188 -10.79 -15.39 -6.81
CA GLN A 188 -10.91 -14.05 -6.21
C GLN A 188 -10.92 -12.96 -7.29
N MET A 189 -10.09 -13.11 -8.32
CA MET A 189 -9.99 -12.16 -9.42
C MET A 189 -11.19 -12.22 -10.37
N LEU A 190 -11.80 -13.39 -10.57
CA LEU A 190 -13.09 -13.52 -11.27
C LEU A 190 -14.23 -12.85 -10.48
N LEU A 191 -14.25 -12.99 -9.16
CA LEU A 191 -15.25 -12.29 -8.33
C LEU A 191 -15.06 -10.77 -8.42
N LEU A 192 -13.81 -10.29 -8.38
CA LEU A 192 -13.50 -8.88 -8.62
C LEU A 192 -13.96 -8.43 -10.02
N LYS A 193 -13.73 -9.25 -11.06
CA LYS A 193 -14.22 -8.99 -12.42
C LYS A 193 -15.73 -8.82 -12.46
N ALA A 194 -16.48 -9.75 -11.85
CA ALA A 194 -17.92 -9.67 -11.78
C ALA A 194 -18.39 -8.37 -11.10
N ASN A 195 -17.75 -7.97 -9.99
CA ASN A 195 -18.06 -6.72 -9.30
C ASN A 195 -17.74 -5.47 -10.15
N ILE A 196 -16.62 -5.47 -10.88
CA ILE A 196 -16.27 -4.41 -11.83
C ILE A 196 -17.34 -4.27 -12.91
N VAL A 197 -17.75 -5.39 -13.51
CA VAL A 197 -18.74 -5.44 -14.58
C VAL A 197 -20.12 -5.03 -14.07
N LEU A 198 -20.50 -5.42 -12.84
CA LEU A 198 -21.71 -4.93 -12.16
C LEU A 198 -21.69 -3.42 -11.95
N ALA A 199 -20.58 -2.88 -11.45
CA ALA A 199 -20.45 -1.44 -11.21
C ALA A 199 -20.58 -0.62 -12.50
N ARG A 200 -20.15 -1.20 -13.63
CA ARG A 200 -20.32 -0.64 -14.99
C ARG A 200 -21.73 -0.82 -15.58
N LYS A 201 -22.65 -1.46 -14.86
CA LYS A 201 -24.02 -1.77 -15.30
C LYS A 201 -24.12 -2.72 -16.50
N ASP A 202 -23.07 -3.46 -16.80
CA ASP A 202 -23.12 -4.58 -17.74
C ASP A 202 -23.61 -5.84 -17.02
N LEU A 203 -24.87 -5.78 -16.59
CA LEU A 203 -25.44 -6.75 -15.66
C LEU A 203 -25.42 -8.17 -16.25
N GLN A 204 -25.65 -8.29 -17.56
CA GLN A 204 -25.77 -9.58 -18.25
C GLN A 204 -24.45 -10.34 -18.19
N ARG A 205 -23.35 -9.65 -18.52
CA ARG A 205 -22.01 -10.22 -18.45
C ARG A 205 -21.59 -10.55 -17.02
N ALA A 206 -21.97 -9.72 -16.05
CA ALA A 206 -21.74 -10.05 -14.65
C ALA A 206 -22.45 -11.34 -14.23
N ALA A 207 -23.74 -11.48 -14.59
CA ALA A 207 -24.50 -12.69 -14.28
C ALA A 207 -23.90 -13.93 -14.96
N GLU A 208 -23.37 -13.81 -16.19
CA GLU A 208 -22.66 -14.90 -16.88
C GLU A 208 -21.41 -15.34 -16.13
N ILE A 209 -20.53 -14.40 -15.76
CA ILE A 209 -19.31 -14.71 -14.98
C ILE A 209 -19.68 -15.41 -13.67
N LEU A 210 -20.67 -14.89 -12.93
CA LEU A 210 -21.07 -15.45 -11.64
C LEU A 210 -21.68 -16.85 -11.76
N LYS A 211 -22.48 -17.11 -12.80
CA LYS A 211 -23.00 -18.46 -13.10
C LYS A 211 -21.88 -19.44 -13.42
N GLU A 212 -20.90 -19.03 -14.22
CA GLU A 212 -19.74 -19.86 -14.53
C GLU A 212 -18.92 -20.17 -13.27
N MET A 213 -18.73 -19.20 -12.37
CA MET A 213 -18.08 -19.41 -11.09
C MET A 213 -18.81 -20.42 -10.20
N ILE A 214 -20.15 -20.31 -10.09
CA ILE A 214 -20.98 -21.26 -9.33
C ILE A 214 -20.88 -22.66 -9.93
N LYS A 215 -20.94 -22.79 -11.26
CA LYS A 215 -20.81 -24.08 -11.95
C LYS A 215 -19.42 -24.70 -11.78
N ALA A 216 -18.37 -23.90 -11.88
CA ALA A 216 -17.00 -24.38 -11.83
C ALA A 216 -16.58 -24.81 -10.42
N ASN A 217 -16.99 -24.08 -9.38
CA ASN A 217 -16.66 -24.43 -8.00
C ASN A 217 -17.81 -24.09 -7.03
N PRO A 218 -18.84 -24.95 -6.94
CA PRO A 218 -20.05 -24.68 -6.16
C PRO A 218 -19.77 -24.40 -4.67
N LYS A 219 -18.93 -25.22 -4.04
CA LYS A 219 -18.60 -25.07 -2.60
C LYS A 219 -17.90 -23.75 -2.31
N LYS A 220 -16.96 -23.35 -3.17
CA LYS A 220 -16.27 -22.06 -2.99
C LYS A 220 -17.19 -20.88 -3.32
N ALA A 221 -18.00 -21.00 -4.37
CA ALA A 221 -18.99 -19.98 -4.72
C ALA A 221 -20.00 -19.74 -3.61
N GLN A 222 -20.42 -20.80 -2.92
CA GLN A 222 -21.23 -20.70 -1.72
C GLN A 222 -20.48 -19.97 -0.60
N LYS A 223 -19.26 -20.41 -0.26
CA LYS A 223 -18.44 -19.79 0.81
C LYS A 223 -18.20 -18.29 0.58
N GLU A 224 -17.96 -17.91 -0.67
CA GLU A 224 -17.67 -16.53 -1.08
C GLU A 224 -18.95 -15.73 -1.46
N ASN A 225 -20.14 -16.27 -1.16
CA ASN A 225 -21.43 -15.62 -1.40
C ASN A 225 -21.70 -15.20 -2.87
N VAL A 226 -21.14 -15.92 -3.84
CA VAL A 226 -21.29 -15.60 -5.28
C VAL A 226 -22.77 -15.63 -5.71
N GLY A 227 -23.57 -16.54 -5.15
CA GLY A 227 -25.01 -16.59 -5.43
C GLY A 227 -25.78 -15.35 -4.96
N LEU A 228 -25.35 -14.72 -3.85
CA LEU A 228 -25.92 -13.44 -3.43
C LEU A 228 -25.60 -12.33 -4.43
N THR A 229 -24.36 -12.28 -4.92
CA THR A 229 -23.94 -11.33 -5.95
C THR A 229 -24.70 -11.56 -7.26
N LEU A 230 -24.97 -12.82 -7.63
CA LEU A 230 -25.79 -13.15 -8.80
C LEU A 230 -27.24 -12.70 -8.64
N ALA A 231 -27.83 -12.90 -7.45
CA ALA A 231 -29.17 -12.39 -7.16
C ALA A 231 -29.24 -10.85 -7.24
N VAL A 232 -28.18 -10.15 -6.80
CA VAL A 232 -28.08 -8.68 -6.97
C VAL A 232 -28.03 -8.30 -8.44
N ALA A 233 -27.26 -9.02 -9.26
CA ALA A 233 -27.20 -8.79 -10.70
C ALA A 233 -28.60 -8.87 -11.34
N TYR A 234 -29.35 -9.94 -11.04
CA TYR A 234 -30.73 -10.10 -11.54
C TYR A 234 -31.70 -9.07 -10.96
N GLU A 235 -31.55 -8.68 -9.71
CA GLU A 235 -32.35 -7.62 -9.08
C GLU A 235 -32.14 -6.28 -9.80
N GLU A 236 -30.89 -5.91 -10.12
CA GLU A 236 -30.60 -4.68 -10.89
C GLU A 236 -31.12 -4.74 -12.33
N MET A 237 -31.17 -5.93 -12.94
CA MET A 237 -31.82 -6.14 -14.24
C MET A 237 -33.35 -6.03 -14.18
N LYS A 238 -33.92 -5.95 -12.98
CA LYS A 238 -35.35 -6.10 -12.70
C LYS A 238 -35.90 -7.49 -13.04
N ASP A 239 -35.03 -8.49 -13.22
CA ASP A 239 -35.41 -9.90 -13.34
C ASP A 239 -35.61 -10.49 -11.94
N TYR A 240 -36.65 -10.00 -11.26
CA TYR A 240 -36.94 -10.40 -9.88
C TYR A 240 -37.27 -11.89 -9.76
N LYS A 241 -37.75 -12.51 -10.84
CA LYS A 241 -38.01 -13.95 -10.87
C LYS A 241 -36.69 -14.72 -10.71
N LYS A 242 -35.69 -14.46 -11.56
CA LYS A 242 -34.39 -15.13 -11.43
C LYS A 242 -33.68 -14.77 -10.13
N ALA A 243 -33.78 -13.52 -9.68
CA ALA A 243 -33.22 -13.11 -8.40
C ALA A 243 -33.80 -13.95 -7.23
N ILE A 244 -35.12 -14.17 -7.21
CA ILE A 244 -35.78 -15.01 -6.20
C ILE A 244 -35.36 -16.48 -6.35
N GLU A 245 -35.35 -17.03 -7.57
CA GLU A 245 -34.92 -18.41 -7.83
C GLU A 245 -33.49 -18.65 -7.33
N THR A 246 -32.54 -17.77 -7.67
CA THR A 246 -31.16 -17.85 -7.18
C THR A 246 -31.06 -17.78 -5.66
N LEU A 247 -31.86 -16.93 -5.00
CA LEU A 247 -31.89 -16.85 -3.53
C LEU A 247 -32.46 -18.13 -2.92
N GLN A 248 -33.48 -18.74 -3.53
CA GLN A 248 -34.05 -20.00 -3.06
C GLN A 248 -33.05 -21.15 -3.18
N GLU A 249 -32.30 -21.22 -4.28
CA GLU A 249 -31.26 -22.23 -4.51
C GLU A 249 -30.17 -22.18 -3.44
N ILE A 250 -29.72 -20.99 -3.06
CA ILE A 250 -28.64 -20.86 -2.05
C ILE A 250 -29.15 -20.93 -0.61
N ARG A 251 -30.47 -20.84 -0.38
CA ARG A 251 -31.04 -20.69 0.97
C ARG A 251 -30.61 -21.80 1.92
N GLY A 252 -30.69 -23.06 1.48
CA GLY A 252 -30.46 -24.23 2.32
C GLY A 252 -29.06 -24.32 2.90
N ASP A 253 -28.07 -23.86 2.12
CA ASP A 253 -26.67 -23.99 2.47
C ASP A 253 -26.04 -22.64 2.91
N HIS A 254 -26.82 -21.56 2.97
CA HIS A 254 -26.32 -20.24 3.38
C HIS A 254 -26.15 -20.15 4.90
N ALA A 255 -25.10 -19.48 5.37
CA ALA A 255 -24.82 -19.32 6.81
C ALA A 255 -25.91 -18.53 7.57
N MET A 256 -26.72 -17.76 6.85
CA MET A 256 -27.82 -16.95 7.38
C MET A 256 -29.08 -17.13 6.51
N PRO A 257 -29.84 -18.24 6.67
CA PRO A 257 -31.01 -18.51 5.83
C PRO A 257 -32.14 -17.49 6.06
N ASP A 258 -32.31 -16.97 7.28
CA ASP A 258 -33.34 -15.96 7.59
C ASP A 258 -33.10 -14.63 6.83
N TYR A 259 -31.83 -14.27 6.61
CA TYR A 259 -31.48 -13.11 5.79
C TYR A 259 -31.92 -13.30 4.33
N ILE A 260 -31.78 -14.52 3.80
CA ILE A 260 -32.24 -14.89 2.47
C ILE A 260 -33.77 -14.78 2.37
N ASP A 261 -34.49 -15.26 3.39
CA ASP A 261 -35.96 -15.17 3.43
C ASP A 261 -36.46 -13.72 3.42
N VAL A 262 -35.85 -12.84 4.21
CA VAL A 262 -36.18 -11.42 4.21
C VAL A 262 -35.94 -10.82 2.82
N ARG A 263 -34.86 -11.20 2.15
CA ARG A 263 -34.52 -10.70 0.81
C ARG A 263 -35.52 -11.20 -0.25
N ILE A 264 -35.89 -12.48 -0.22
CA ILE A 264 -36.92 -13.05 -1.08
C ILE A 264 -38.25 -12.33 -0.89
N LYS A 265 -38.69 -12.14 0.37
CA LYS A 265 -39.96 -11.45 0.68
C LYS A 265 -40.00 -10.04 0.10
N ARG A 266 -38.91 -9.27 0.26
CA ARG A 266 -38.80 -7.92 -0.30
C ARG A 266 -38.92 -7.91 -1.84
N LEU A 267 -38.29 -8.87 -2.51
CA LEU A 267 -38.40 -8.99 -3.97
C LEU A 267 -39.81 -9.38 -4.40
N GLN A 268 -40.47 -10.30 -3.69
CA GLN A 268 -41.87 -10.66 -3.95
C GLN A 268 -42.83 -9.48 -3.77
N GLU A 269 -42.63 -8.65 -2.75
CA GLU A 269 -43.39 -7.42 -2.55
C GLU A 269 -43.19 -6.43 -3.70
N ARG A 270 -41.96 -6.29 -4.21
CA ARG A 270 -41.67 -5.45 -5.39
C ARG A 270 -42.41 -5.95 -6.62
N VAL A 271 -42.39 -7.27 -6.89
CA VAL A 271 -43.14 -7.87 -8.01
C VAL A 271 -44.64 -7.58 -7.90
N LYS A 272 -45.24 -7.74 -6.71
CA LYS A 272 -46.67 -7.46 -6.48
C LYS A 272 -47.06 -5.99 -6.69
N ASN A 273 -46.11 -5.07 -6.50
CA ASN A 273 -46.33 -3.63 -6.57
C ASN A 273 -45.86 -3.02 -7.90
N GLN A 274 -45.43 -3.81 -8.89
CA GLN A 274 -45.08 -3.31 -10.21
C GLN A 274 -46.31 -2.74 -10.94
N PRO A 275 -46.17 -1.67 -11.73
CA PRO A 275 -47.22 -1.18 -12.62
C PRO A 275 -47.73 -2.30 -13.52
N GLY A 276 -49.05 -2.54 -13.52
CA GLY A 276 -49.69 -3.62 -14.29
C GLY A 276 -49.85 -4.96 -13.56
N ALA A 277 -49.23 -5.17 -12.39
CA ALA A 277 -49.38 -6.41 -11.61
C ALA A 277 -50.77 -6.56 -10.96
N ARG A 278 -51.44 -5.44 -10.68
CA ARG A 278 -52.85 -5.38 -10.30
C ARG A 278 -53.62 -5.02 -11.57
N GLY A 279 -54.00 -6.01 -12.35
CA GLY A 279 -54.73 -5.81 -13.61
C GLY A 279 -55.84 -4.77 -13.47
N PHE A 280 -56.07 -3.97 -14.51
CA PHE A 280 -57.11 -2.94 -14.55
C PHE A 280 -58.38 -3.47 -13.87
N ARG A 281 -58.72 -2.90 -12.70
CA ARG A 281 -60.07 -3.08 -12.15
C ARG A 281 -61.01 -2.43 -13.18
N LYS A 282 -61.69 -3.28 -13.96
CA LYS A 282 -62.80 -2.88 -14.81
C LYS A 282 -63.92 -2.28 -13.97
#